data_AF-A0A150GC37-F1
#
_entry.id   AF-A0A150GC37-F1
#
_cell.length_a   1.000
_cell.length_b   1.000
_cell.length_c   1.000
_cell.angle_alpha   90.00
_cell.angle_beta   90.00
_cell.angle_gamma   90.00
#
_symmetry.space_group_name_H-M   'P 1'
#
loop_
_entity.id
_entity.type
_entity.pdbx_description
1 polymer ?
#
loop_
_entity_poly.entity_id
_entity_poly.type
_entity_poly.pdbx_seq_one_letter_code
_entity_poly.pdbx_strand_id
1 'polypeptide(L)'
;MLPLPLGAAARNVLHHGQRSHLEQHDAAALETIAAVDAMWAQQLFHLRQEATAALRVLQERHEDALRSLRMEQVVRARDSGIRPVRRNKELLNLRRSEAVLASHNNFTAASRVKAAADRLQDAESNGTHADWLLRCHGEQERLLTQQRRELEALRKRLASRLREVEAARDRDLEKLGRKIKVNIVRTQQLFAKERQHMEAALNGCLLNSKSTRPDGRLEECFPTMVRLAGGPKGSPPVAPDPQHKERRVQHNERNKWRRCQGRQEPDGCAALLE
;
A
#
# COMPACT_ATOMS: atom_id res chain seq x y z
N MET A 1 45.10 -35.13 41.38
CA MET A 1 43.98 -34.25 40.98
C MET A 1 43.16 -33.96 42.21
N LEU A 2 43.27 -32.75 42.78
CA LEU A 2 42.49 -32.36 43.95
C LEU A 2 41.06 -32.03 43.51
N PRO A 3 40.02 -32.54 44.19
CA PRO A 3 38.65 -32.19 43.85
C PRO A 3 38.48 -30.68 44.02
N LEU A 4 38.01 -30.01 42.96
CA LEU A 4 37.60 -28.61 43.07
C LEU A 4 36.62 -28.48 44.24
N PRO A 5 36.72 -27.41 45.06
CA PRO A 5 35.74 -27.19 46.12
C PRO A 5 34.35 -27.19 45.48
N LEU A 6 33.41 -27.98 46.03
CA LEU A 6 32.06 -28.18 45.47
C LEU A 6 31.36 -26.86 45.05
N GLY A 7 31.67 -25.75 45.72
CA GLY A 7 31.18 -24.42 45.36
C GLY A 7 31.66 -23.87 44.00
N ALA A 8 32.88 -24.20 43.56
CA ALA A 8 33.40 -23.76 42.26
C ALA A 8 32.69 -24.47 41.09
N ALA A 9 32.41 -25.77 41.25
CA ALA A 9 31.65 -26.54 40.26
C ALA A 9 30.22 -26.00 40.11
N ALA A 10 29.55 -25.70 41.22
CA ALA A 10 28.19 -25.13 41.21
C ALA A 10 28.12 -23.76 40.50
N ARG A 11 29.09 -22.87 40.73
CA ARG A 11 29.19 -21.57 40.04
C ARG A 11 29.37 -21.74 38.53
N ASN A 12 30.24 -22.65 38.11
CA ASN A 12 30.49 -22.90 36.69
C ASN A 12 29.26 -23.44 35.97
N VAL A 13 28.52 -24.35 36.60
CA VAL A 13 27.25 -24.89 36.06
C VAL A 13 26.20 -23.79 35.94
N LEU A 14 26.03 -22.94 36.97
CA LEU A 14 25.10 -21.80 36.90
C LEU A 14 25.48 -20.82 35.78
N HIS A 15 26.75 -20.42 35.68
CA HIS A 15 27.21 -19.51 34.65
C HIS A 15 27.05 -20.09 33.24
N HIS A 16 27.35 -21.39 33.06
CA HIS A 16 27.13 -22.06 31.79
C HIS A 16 25.64 -22.13 31.43
N GLY A 17 24.77 -22.44 32.40
CA GLY A 17 23.32 -22.41 32.25
C GLY A 17 22.78 -21.04 31.87
N GLN A 18 23.25 -19.98 32.54
CA GLN A 18 22.85 -18.61 32.24
C GLN A 18 23.29 -18.18 30.83
N ARG A 19 24.50 -18.56 30.40
CA ARG A 19 24.98 -18.31 29.02
C ARG A 19 24.14 -19.04 27.99
N SER A 20 23.92 -20.33 28.16
CA SER A 20 23.08 -21.13 27.25
C SER A 20 21.64 -20.59 27.20
N HIS A 21 21.10 -20.13 28.33
CA HIS A 21 19.78 -19.52 28.37
C HIS A 21 19.72 -18.19 27.59
N LEU A 22 20.74 -17.34 27.68
CA LEU A 22 20.84 -16.11 26.87
C LEU A 22 20.94 -16.44 25.38
N GLU A 23 21.80 -17.38 25.00
CA GLU A 23 21.96 -17.79 23.60
C GLU A 23 20.64 -18.31 23.00
N GLN A 24 19.91 -19.13 23.75
CA GLN A 24 18.57 -19.59 23.33
C GLN A 24 17.58 -18.43 23.21
N HIS A 25 17.64 -17.47 24.13
CA HIS A 25 16.74 -16.32 24.14
C HIS A 25 17.03 -15.35 23.00
N ASP A 26 18.31 -15.17 22.66
CA ASP A 26 18.78 -14.36 21.54
C ASP A 26 18.43 -15.03 20.21
N ALA A 27 18.64 -16.35 20.08
CA ALA A 27 18.23 -17.12 18.91
C ALA A 27 16.71 -17.02 18.68
N ALA A 28 15.90 -17.25 19.71
CA ALA A 28 14.45 -17.10 19.63
C ALA A 28 14.02 -15.66 19.29
N ALA A 29 14.72 -14.65 19.83
CA ALA A 29 14.46 -13.25 19.49
C ALA A 29 14.75 -12.96 18.00
N LEU A 30 15.87 -13.45 17.47
CA LEU A 30 16.21 -13.31 16.05
C LEU A 30 15.19 -14.01 15.15
N GLU A 31 14.75 -15.21 15.50
CA GLU A 31 13.69 -15.93 14.77
C GLU A 31 12.38 -15.14 14.77
N THR A 32 11.99 -14.55 15.91
CA THR A 32 10.76 -13.75 15.97
C THR A 32 10.84 -12.48 15.14
N ILE A 33 11.99 -11.81 15.11
CA ILE A 33 12.23 -10.64 14.26
C ILE A 33 12.15 -11.05 12.78
N ALA A 34 12.84 -12.14 12.41
CA ALA A 34 12.85 -12.64 11.04
C ALA A 34 11.45 -13.06 10.56
N ALA A 35 10.65 -13.71 11.41
CA ALA A 35 9.28 -14.09 11.08
C ALA A 35 8.37 -12.87 10.84
N VAL A 36 8.48 -11.84 11.68
CA VAL A 36 7.72 -10.59 11.52
C VAL A 36 8.17 -9.86 10.26
N ASP A 37 9.47 -9.83 10.00
CA ASP A 37 10.01 -9.19 8.80
C ASP A 37 9.56 -9.88 7.51
N ALA A 38 9.59 -11.22 7.48
CA ALA A 38 9.12 -12.01 6.36
C ALA A 38 7.63 -11.78 6.06
N MET A 39 6.79 -11.71 7.11
CA MET A 39 5.37 -11.37 6.96
C MET A 39 5.18 -9.98 6.32
N TRP A 40 5.91 -8.96 6.80
CA TRP A 40 5.84 -7.63 6.21
C TRP A 40 6.35 -7.59 4.77
N ALA A 41 7.42 -8.34 4.46
CA ALA A 41 7.95 -8.47 3.11
C ALA A 41 6.90 -9.05 2.15
N GLN A 42 6.16 -10.08 2.59
CA GLN A 42 5.07 -10.65 1.81
C GLN A 42 3.92 -9.64 1.58
N GLN A 43 3.52 -8.89 2.61
CA GLN A 43 2.49 -7.86 2.48
C GLN A 43 2.91 -6.74 1.51
N LEU A 44 4.15 -6.25 1.64
CA LEU A 44 4.71 -5.25 0.73
C LEU A 44 4.79 -5.78 -0.70
N PHE A 45 5.12 -7.06 -0.88
CA PHE A 45 5.13 -7.70 -2.19
C PHE A 45 3.74 -7.71 -2.83
N HIS A 46 2.71 -8.15 -2.10
CA HIS A 46 1.33 -8.14 -2.60
C HIS A 46 0.87 -6.73 -2.95
N LEU A 47 1.14 -5.75 -2.09
CA LEU A 47 0.80 -4.35 -2.37
C LEU A 47 1.49 -3.81 -3.63
N ARG A 48 2.76 -4.18 -3.86
CA ARG A 48 3.49 -3.81 -5.08
C ARG A 48 2.88 -4.48 -6.32
N GLN A 49 2.48 -5.75 -6.22
CA GLN A 49 1.78 -6.44 -7.31
C GLN A 49 0.44 -5.76 -7.64
N GLU A 50 -0.39 -5.51 -6.64
CA GLU A 50 -1.67 -4.80 -6.79
C GLU A 50 -1.47 -3.41 -7.40
N ALA A 51 -0.45 -2.67 -6.95
CA ALA A 51 -0.08 -1.37 -7.49
C ALA A 51 0.28 -1.45 -8.98
N THR A 52 1.09 -2.43 -9.38
CA THR A 52 1.44 -2.63 -10.79
C THR A 52 0.24 -3.05 -11.64
N ALA A 53 -0.64 -3.90 -11.12
CA ALA A 53 -1.87 -4.29 -11.80
C ALA A 53 -2.80 -3.10 -11.99
N ALA A 54 -3.00 -2.27 -10.96
CA ALA A 54 -3.83 -1.07 -11.05
C ALA A 54 -3.30 -0.07 -12.09
N LEU A 55 -1.97 0.09 -12.16
CA LEU A 55 -1.35 0.93 -13.19
C LEU A 55 -1.58 0.38 -14.60
N ARG A 56 -1.42 -0.93 -14.81
CA ARG A 56 -1.67 -1.57 -16.11
C ARG A 56 -3.13 -1.42 -16.54
N VAL A 57 -4.08 -1.71 -15.66
CA VAL A 57 -5.52 -1.56 -15.95
C VAL A 57 -5.86 -0.11 -16.33
N LEU A 58 -5.25 0.87 -15.66
CA LEU A 58 -5.47 2.28 -16.02
C LEU A 58 -4.87 2.62 -17.39
N GLN A 59 -3.67 2.13 -17.70
CA GLN A 59 -3.03 2.32 -18.99
C GLN A 59 -3.83 1.69 -20.13
N GLU A 60 -4.32 0.46 -19.95
CA GLU A 60 -5.18 -0.23 -20.93
C GLU A 60 -6.45 0.58 -21.21
N ARG A 61 -7.11 1.10 -20.17
CA ARG A 61 -8.27 1.99 -20.31
C ARG A 61 -7.93 3.28 -21.05
N HIS A 62 -6.76 3.84 -20.80
CA HIS A 62 -6.28 5.05 -21.50
C HIS A 62 -6.03 4.78 -22.99
N GLU A 63 -5.45 3.63 -23.32
CA GLU A 63 -5.24 3.18 -24.69
C GLU A 63 -6.57 2.93 -25.41
N ASP A 64 -7.53 2.29 -24.76
CA ASP A 64 -8.88 2.06 -25.28
C ASP A 64 -9.62 3.37 -25.56
N ALA A 65 -9.57 4.32 -24.63
CA ALA A 65 -10.17 5.64 -24.81
C ALA A 65 -9.54 6.38 -26.00
N LEU A 66 -8.22 6.29 -26.17
CA LEU A 66 -7.53 6.92 -27.31
C LEU A 66 -7.88 6.24 -28.64
N ARG A 67 -7.99 4.90 -28.65
CA ARG A 67 -8.45 4.14 -29.83
C ARG A 67 -9.87 4.53 -30.20
N SER A 68 -10.78 4.59 -29.22
CA SER A 68 -12.17 4.98 -29.44
C SER A 68 -12.27 6.40 -29.99
N LEU A 69 -11.54 7.35 -29.40
CA LEU A 69 -11.51 8.73 -29.90
C LEU A 69 -11.05 8.81 -31.36
N ARG A 70 -9.98 8.09 -31.72
CA ARG A 70 -9.47 8.05 -33.10
C ARG A 70 -10.49 7.46 -34.06
N MET A 71 -11.16 6.38 -33.66
CA MET A 71 -12.23 5.77 -34.47
C MET A 71 -13.41 6.74 -34.64
N GLU A 72 -13.83 7.42 -33.58
CA GLU A 72 -14.87 8.44 -33.68
C GLU A 72 -14.49 9.58 -34.63
N GLN A 73 -13.24 10.04 -34.60
CA GLN A 73 -12.76 11.07 -35.51
C GLN A 73 -12.85 10.60 -36.97
N VAL A 74 -12.44 9.36 -37.26
CA VAL A 74 -12.56 8.77 -38.60
C VAL A 74 -14.02 8.64 -39.05
N VAL A 75 -14.90 8.15 -38.16
CA VAL A 75 -16.33 8.01 -38.46
C VAL A 75 -16.97 9.38 -38.71
N ARG A 76 -16.67 10.39 -37.87
CA ARG A 76 -17.16 11.76 -38.07
C ARG A 76 -16.69 12.33 -39.41
N ALA A 77 -15.43 12.13 -39.78
CA ALA A 77 -14.90 12.57 -41.08
C ALA A 77 -15.60 11.87 -42.25
N ARG A 78 -15.90 10.57 -42.12
CA ARG A 78 -16.60 9.79 -43.14
C ARG A 78 -18.06 10.23 -43.30
N ASP A 79 -18.80 10.36 -42.19
CA ASP A 79 -20.25 10.53 -42.21
C ASP A 79 -20.65 11.98 -42.51
N SER A 80 -19.98 12.95 -41.88
CA SER A 80 -20.30 14.37 -42.08
C SER A 80 -19.55 14.99 -43.26
N GLY A 81 -18.44 14.37 -43.67
CA GLY A 81 -17.50 14.94 -44.61
C GLY A 81 -16.75 16.13 -44.01
N ILE A 82 -15.49 16.32 -44.42
CA ILE A 82 -14.73 17.51 -44.04
C ILE A 82 -15.11 18.61 -45.02
N ARG A 83 -16.02 19.49 -44.61
CA ARG A 83 -16.54 20.58 -45.45
C ARG A 83 -16.44 21.93 -44.74
N PRO A 84 -16.21 23.02 -45.49
CA PRO A 84 -16.31 24.36 -44.94
C PRO A 84 -17.73 24.63 -44.43
N VAL A 85 -17.84 25.19 -43.22
CA VAL A 85 -19.12 25.61 -42.63
C VAL A 85 -19.79 26.69 -43.50
N ARG A 86 -18.99 27.55 -44.13
CA ARG A 86 -19.43 28.54 -45.13
C ARG A 86 -18.40 28.62 -46.25
N ARG A 87 -18.86 28.56 -47.50
CA ARG A 87 -18.02 28.77 -48.70
C ARG A 87 -17.64 30.24 -48.85
N ASN A 88 -16.49 30.54 -49.44
CA ASN A 88 -16.09 31.92 -49.69
C ASN A 88 -17.08 32.61 -50.64
N LYS A 89 -17.37 33.89 -50.38
CA LYS A 89 -18.24 34.71 -51.25
C LYS A 89 -17.66 34.82 -52.66
N GLU A 90 -16.34 34.88 -52.78
CA GLU A 90 -15.64 34.93 -54.06
C GLU A 90 -15.88 33.66 -54.90
N LEU A 91 -15.81 32.47 -54.28
CA LEU A 91 -16.13 31.20 -54.94
C LEU A 91 -17.56 31.21 -55.50
N LEU A 92 -18.52 31.66 -54.69
CA LEU A 92 -19.92 31.73 -55.09
C LEU A 92 -20.13 32.70 -56.27
N ASN A 93 -19.42 33.83 -56.26
CA ASN A 93 -19.47 34.79 -57.36
C ASN A 93 -18.84 34.22 -58.65
N LEU A 94 -17.69 33.54 -58.55
CA LEU A 94 -17.05 32.87 -59.68
C LEU A 94 -17.98 31.81 -60.30
N ARG A 95 -18.63 30.97 -59.47
CA ARG A 95 -19.62 29.98 -59.95
C ARG A 95 -20.85 30.61 -60.61
N ARG A 96 -21.32 31.76 -60.11
CA ARG A 96 -22.41 32.51 -60.77
C ARG A 96 -21.95 33.05 -62.13
N SER A 97 -20.75 33.64 -62.20
CA SER A 97 -20.21 34.14 -63.47
C SER A 97 -19.93 33.03 -64.48
N GLU A 98 -19.50 31.85 -64.03
CA GLU A 98 -19.38 30.63 -64.85
C GLU A 98 -20.72 30.27 -65.49
N ALA A 99 -21.80 30.19 -64.68
CA ALA A 99 -23.14 29.85 -65.15
C ALA A 99 -23.69 30.88 -66.15
N VAL A 100 -23.49 32.18 -65.89
CA VAL A 100 -23.93 33.25 -66.81
C VAL A 100 -23.16 33.17 -68.14
N LEU A 101 -21.83 33.03 -68.12
CA LEU A 101 -21.02 32.92 -69.34
C LEU A 101 -21.38 31.67 -70.16
N ALA A 102 -21.66 30.54 -69.49
CA ALA A 102 -22.12 29.32 -70.16
C ALA A 102 -23.50 29.53 -70.81
N SER A 103 -24.42 30.22 -70.15
CA SER A 103 -25.75 30.51 -70.71
C SER A 103 -25.72 31.43 -71.94
N HIS A 104 -24.69 32.27 -72.06
CA HIS A 104 -24.43 33.11 -73.23
C HIS A 104 -23.57 32.42 -74.30
N ASN A 105 -23.36 31.10 -74.22
CA ASN A 105 -22.52 30.31 -75.14
C ASN A 105 -21.04 30.76 -75.22
N ASN A 106 -20.55 31.51 -74.22
CA ASN A 106 -19.14 31.95 -74.14
C ASN A 106 -18.28 30.89 -73.43
N PHE A 107 -18.17 29.71 -74.02
CA PHE A 107 -17.56 28.53 -73.37
C PHE A 107 -16.07 28.69 -73.04
N THR A 108 -15.32 29.45 -73.84
CA THR A 108 -13.88 29.68 -73.61
C THR A 108 -13.63 30.50 -72.34
N ALA A 109 -14.42 31.56 -72.13
CA ALA A 109 -14.37 32.38 -70.94
C ALA A 109 -14.91 31.62 -69.71
N ALA A 110 -16.03 30.89 -69.87
CA ALA A 110 -16.59 30.05 -68.81
C ALA A 110 -15.59 29.00 -68.31
N SER A 111 -14.85 28.35 -69.21
CA SER A 111 -13.79 27.38 -68.85
C SER A 111 -12.67 28.00 -68.01
N ARG A 112 -12.24 29.23 -68.33
CA ARG A 112 -11.22 29.93 -67.53
C ARG A 112 -11.73 30.27 -66.13
N VAL A 113 -12.97 30.76 -66.03
CA VAL A 113 -13.61 31.06 -64.74
C VAL A 113 -13.80 29.79 -63.91
N LYS A 114 -14.22 28.68 -64.54
CA LYS A 114 -14.31 27.36 -63.90
C LYS A 114 -12.97 26.94 -63.32
N ALA A 115 -11.89 27.02 -64.09
CA ALA A 115 -10.56 26.66 -63.60
C ALA A 115 -10.12 27.50 -62.39
N ALA A 116 -10.46 28.80 -62.36
CA ALA A 116 -10.20 29.65 -61.20
C ALA A 116 -11.09 29.27 -59.99
N ALA A 117 -12.37 28.99 -60.22
CA ALA A 117 -13.30 28.54 -59.18
C ALA A 117 -12.88 27.18 -58.59
N ASP A 118 -12.45 26.24 -59.42
CA ASP A 118 -11.97 24.92 -59.00
C ASP A 118 -10.72 25.05 -58.12
N ARG A 119 -9.73 25.88 -58.51
CA ARG A 119 -8.54 26.16 -57.69
C ARG A 119 -8.90 26.75 -56.33
N LEU A 120 -9.84 27.68 -56.28
CA LEU A 120 -10.25 28.32 -55.03
C LEU A 120 -11.04 27.34 -54.14
N GLN A 121 -11.87 26.48 -54.74
CA GLN A 121 -12.58 25.41 -54.03
C GLN A 121 -11.62 24.38 -53.44
N ASP A 122 -10.56 24.01 -54.16
CA ASP A 122 -9.53 23.09 -53.65
C ASP A 122 -8.77 23.74 -52.48
N ALA A 123 -8.43 25.03 -52.58
CA ALA A 123 -7.79 25.76 -51.49
C ALA A 123 -8.67 25.81 -50.22
N GLU A 124 -9.97 26.10 -50.35
CA GLU A 124 -10.92 26.05 -49.22
C GLU A 124 -11.03 24.65 -48.62
N SER A 125 -11.11 23.62 -49.47
CA SER A 125 -11.22 22.23 -49.03
C SER A 125 -9.97 21.81 -48.24
N ASN A 126 -8.79 22.16 -48.75
CA ASN A 126 -7.51 21.89 -48.08
C ASN A 126 -7.39 22.64 -46.74
N GLY A 127 -7.81 23.92 -46.69
CA GLY A 127 -7.83 24.69 -45.44
C GLY A 127 -8.74 24.05 -44.39
N THR A 128 -9.94 23.64 -44.79
CA THR A 128 -10.89 22.97 -43.86
C THR A 128 -10.40 21.62 -43.39
N HIS A 129 -9.67 20.90 -44.24
CA HIS A 129 -9.01 19.66 -43.86
C HIS A 129 -7.91 19.90 -42.82
N ALA A 130 -7.07 20.91 -43.02
CA ALA A 130 -6.03 21.29 -42.07
C ALA A 130 -6.62 21.70 -40.70
N ASP A 131 -7.68 22.52 -40.70
CA ASP A 131 -8.37 22.93 -39.48
C ASP A 131 -8.98 21.74 -38.73
N TRP A 132 -9.57 20.79 -39.47
CA TRP A 132 -10.12 19.57 -38.88
C TRP A 132 -9.03 18.73 -38.23
N LEU A 133 -7.91 18.51 -38.92
CA LEU A 133 -6.76 17.78 -38.36
C LEU A 133 -6.22 18.46 -37.09
N LEU A 134 -6.14 19.80 -37.09
CA LEU A 134 -5.68 20.56 -35.94
C LEU A 134 -6.62 20.39 -34.73
N ARG A 135 -7.94 20.38 -34.97
CA ARG A 135 -8.93 20.11 -33.91
C ARG A 135 -8.78 18.69 -33.36
N CYS A 136 -8.66 17.69 -34.24
CA CYS A 136 -8.45 16.31 -33.82
C CYS A 136 -7.18 16.14 -32.98
N HIS A 137 -6.09 16.80 -33.38
CA HIS A 137 -4.85 16.82 -32.61
C HIS A 137 -5.05 17.48 -31.25
N GLY A 138 -5.70 18.64 -31.18
CA GLY A 138 -5.98 19.34 -29.92
C GLY A 138 -6.84 18.51 -28.96
N GLU A 139 -7.84 17.78 -29.47
CA GLU A 139 -8.63 16.84 -28.66
C GLU A 139 -7.78 15.68 -28.12
N GLN A 140 -6.93 15.08 -28.97
CA GLN A 140 -6.03 14.00 -28.57
C GLN A 140 -5.01 14.49 -27.51
N GLU A 141 -4.43 15.67 -27.67
CA GLU A 141 -3.48 16.24 -26.70
C GLU A 141 -4.15 16.53 -25.35
N ARG A 142 -5.37 17.05 -25.35
CA ARG A 142 -6.14 17.26 -24.11
C ARG A 142 -6.36 15.95 -23.37
N LEU A 143 -6.80 14.91 -24.09
CA LEU A 143 -6.99 13.58 -23.53
C LEU A 143 -5.67 13.02 -22.97
N LEU A 144 -4.59 13.07 -23.75
CA LEU A 144 -3.27 12.59 -23.31
C LEU A 144 -2.77 13.34 -22.07
N THR A 145 -2.99 14.65 -22.00
CA THR A 145 -2.61 15.46 -20.83
C THR A 145 -3.40 15.06 -19.59
N GLN A 146 -4.70 14.81 -19.74
CA GLN A 146 -5.54 14.30 -18.66
C GLN A 146 -5.05 12.92 -18.19
N GLN A 147 -4.81 11.99 -19.12
CA GLN A 147 -4.33 10.64 -18.84
C GLN A 147 -2.98 10.67 -18.09
N ARG A 148 -2.05 11.54 -18.49
CA ARG A 148 -0.78 11.76 -17.78
C ARG A 148 -0.99 12.20 -16.34
N ARG A 149 -1.87 13.18 -16.11
CA ARG A 149 -2.19 13.66 -14.75
C ARG A 149 -2.81 12.56 -13.89
N GLU A 150 -3.71 11.76 -14.44
CA GLU A 150 -4.33 10.63 -13.75
C GLU A 150 -3.29 9.56 -13.37
N LEU A 151 -2.40 9.19 -14.30
CA LEU A 151 -1.31 8.24 -14.03
C LEU A 151 -0.36 8.76 -12.95
N GLU A 152 0.02 10.03 -13.02
CA GLU A 152 0.88 10.66 -12.01
C GLU A 152 0.19 10.70 -10.64
N ALA A 153 -1.09 11.04 -10.58
CA ALA A 153 -1.86 11.04 -9.34
C ALA A 153 -1.93 9.64 -8.72
N LEU A 154 -2.17 8.61 -9.54
CA LEU A 154 -2.19 7.22 -9.08
C LEU A 154 -0.81 6.78 -8.58
N ARG A 155 0.27 7.09 -9.32
CA ARG A 155 1.65 6.81 -8.90
C ARG A 155 1.99 7.46 -7.57
N LYS A 156 1.62 8.73 -7.37
CA LYS A 156 1.84 9.46 -6.11
C LYS A 156 1.08 8.82 -4.95
N ARG A 157 -0.19 8.45 -5.14
CA ARG A 157 -1.00 7.76 -4.12
C ARG A 157 -0.40 6.41 -3.73
N LEU A 158 0.01 5.61 -4.72
CA LEU A 158 0.66 4.31 -4.49
C LEU A 158 2.00 4.48 -3.75
N ALA A 159 2.81 5.46 -4.14
CA ALA A 159 4.07 5.75 -3.46
C ALA A 159 3.87 6.20 -1.99
N SER A 160 2.85 7.03 -1.71
CA SER A 160 2.48 7.40 -0.34
C SER A 160 2.11 6.17 0.49
N ARG A 161 1.21 5.34 -0.05
CA ARG A 161 0.74 4.12 0.62
C ARG A 161 1.88 3.14 0.91
N LEU A 162 2.81 2.97 -0.03
CA LEU A 162 4.00 2.13 0.19
C LEU A 162 4.87 2.67 1.31
N ARG A 163 5.16 3.98 1.32
CA ARG A 163 5.94 4.62 2.39
C ARG A 163 5.25 4.51 3.75
N GLU A 164 3.93 4.64 3.80
CA GLU A 164 3.16 4.50 5.04
C GLU A 164 3.26 3.08 5.61
N VAL A 165 3.21 2.06 4.75
CA VAL A 165 3.34 0.65 5.14
C VAL A 165 4.78 0.33 5.55
N GLU A 166 5.77 0.82 4.82
CA GLU A 166 7.19 0.69 5.19
C GLU A 166 7.45 1.34 6.57
N ALA A 167 6.94 2.55 6.80
CA ALA A 167 7.02 3.19 8.11
C ALA A 167 6.27 2.43 9.21
N ALA A 168 5.18 1.73 8.89
CA ALA A 168 4.46 0.88 9.85
C ALA A 168 5.30 -0.35 10.23
N ARG A 169 5.92 -1.01 9.24
CA ARG A 169 6.89 -2.11 9.45
C ARG A 169 8.00 -1.66 10.40
N ASP A 170 8.65 -0.54 10.11
CA ASP A 170 9.77 -0.04 10.90
C ASP A 170 9.37 0.22 12.35
N ARG A 171 8.21 0.86 12.57
CA ARG A 171 7.66 1.09 13.92
C ARG A 171 7.38 -0.21 14.67
N ASP A 172 6.89 -1.24 13.99
CA ASP A 172 6.58 -2.51 14.63
C ASP A 172 7.85 -3.31 14.95
N LEU A 173 8.85 -3.28 14.08
CA LEU A 173 10.20 -3.82 14.35
C LEU A 173 10.86 -3.09 15.53
N GLU A 174 10.75 -1.75 15.59
CA GLU A 174 11.24 -0.99 16.74
C GLU A 174 10.53 -1.38 18.05
N LYS A 175 9.20 -1.51 18.05
CA LYS A 175 8.44 -1.93 19.23
C LYS A 175 8.88 -3.32 19.68
N LEU A 176 9.12 -4.25 18.76
CA LEU A 176 9.63 -5.58 19.06
C LEU A 176 11.05 -5.53 19.64
N GLY A 177 11.94 -4.75 19.03
CA GLY A 177 13.30 -4.52 19.55
C GLY A 177 13.29 -3.97 20.97
N ARG A 178 12.41 -3.00 21.27
CA ARG A 178 12.23 -2.47 22.64
C ARG A 178 11.75 -3.55 23.61
N LYS A 179 10.77 -4.38 23.21
CA LYS A 179 10.27 -5.49 24.04
C LYS A 179 11.35 -6.54 24.32
N ILE A 180 12.13 -6.91 23.31
CA ILE A 180 13.26 -7.83 23.43
C ILE A 180 14.30 -7.26 24.41
N LYS A 181 14.67 -5.98 24.25
CA LYS A 181 15.61 -5.31 25.16
C LYS A 181 15.13 -5.30 26.61
N VAL A 182 13.85 -5.00 26.85
CA VAL A 182 13.25 -5.04 28.20
C VAL A 182 13.31 -6.46 28.79
N ASN A 183 13.00 -7.48 27.98
CA ASN A 183 13.09 -8.87 28.40
C ASN A 183 14.52 -9.27 28.74
N ILE A 184 15.51 -8.88 27.93
CA ILE A 184 16.94 -9.13 28.20
C ILE A 184 17.35 -8.51 29.53
N VAL A 185 17.02 -7.24 29.77
CA VAL A 185 17.34 -6.55 31.04
C VAL A 185 16.68 -7.27 32.22
N ARG A 186 15.42 -7.70 32.08
CA ARG A 186 14.72 -8.45 33.12
C ARG A 186 15.39 -9.80 33.41
N THR A 187 15.79 -10.53 32.37
CA THR A 187 16.51 -11.80 32.49
C THR A 187 17.87 -11.61 33.17
N GLN A 188 18.61 -10.56 32.81
CA GLN A 188 19.89 -10.22 33.46
C GLN A 188 19.71 -9.87 34.95
N GLN A 189 18.65 -9.14 35.31
CA GLN A 189 18.33 -8.86 36.72
C GLN A 189 17.98 -10.13 37.50
N LEU A 190 17.28 -11.08 36.87
CA LEU A 190 17.01 -12.39 37.49
C LEU A 190 18.32 -13.16 37.72
N PHE A 191 19.20 -13.21 36.73
CA PHE A 191 20.52 -13.84 36.88
C PHE A 191 21.39 -13.20 37.96
N ALA A 192 21.33 -11.88 38.10
CA ALA A 192 22.03 -11.18 39.19
C ALA A 192 21.52 -11.62 40.56
N LYS A 193 20.18 -11.76 40.73
CA LYS A 193 19.58 -12.25 41.97
C LYS A 193 19.94 -13.72 42.24
N GLU A 194 19.92 -14.58 41.22
CA GLU A 194 20.34 -15.98 41.35
C GLU A 194 21.79 -16.09 41.83
N ARG A 195 22.70 -15.27 41.28
CA ARG A 195 24.10 -15.24 41.72
C ARG A 195 24.23 -14.79 43.17
N GLN A 196 23.51 -13.74 43.57
CA GLN A 196 23.48 -13.29 44.97
C GLN A 196 22.96 -14.39 45.92
N HIS A 197 21.90 -15.10 45.52
CA HIS A 197 21.38 -16.22 46.29
C HIS A 197 22.37 -17.38 46.38
N MET A 198 23.10 -17.68 45.30
CA MET A 198 24.13 -18.72 45.28
C MET A 198 25.31 -18.35 46.19
N GLU A 199 25.75 -17.09 46.17
CA GLU A 199 26.82 -16.60 47.06
C GLU A 199 26.41 -16.67 48.53
N ALA A 200 25.19 -16.24 48.86
CA ALA A 200 24.64 -16.37 50.21
C ALA A 200 24.55 -17.84 50.66
N ALA A 201 24.19 -18.76 49.74
CA ALA A 201 24.14 -20.19 49.99
C ALA A 201 25.52 -20.78 50.31
N LEU A 202 26.53 -20.44 49.51
CA LEU A 202 27.89 -20.94 49.68
C LEU A 202 28.57 -20.39 50.95
N ASN A 203 28.19 -19.21 51.40
CA ASN A 203 28.72 -18.58 52.61
C ASN A 203 28.00 -19.03 53.90
N GLY A 204 27.04 -19.97 53.82
CA GLY A 204 26.30 -20.47 54.99
C GLY A 204 25.22 -19.51 55.53
N CYS A 205 24.97 -18.38 54.86
CA CYS A 205 24.00 -17.36 55.25
C CYS A 205 22.58 -17.64 54.73
N LEU A 206 22.11 -18.89 54.84
CA LEU A 206 20.80 -19.32 54.32
C LEU A 206 19.63 -19.13 55.30
N LEU A 207 19.90 -18.73 56.55
CA LEU A 207 18.91 -18.71 57.63
C LEU A 207 17.77 -17.70 57.46
N ASN A 208 17.72 -16.92 56.39
CA ASN A 208 16.61 -16.00 56.07
C ASN A 208 16.34 -15.85 54.55
N SER A 209 16.91 -16.71 53.70
CA SER A 209 16.67 -16.63 52.25
C SER A 209 15.27 -17.16 51.92
N LYS A 210 14.67 -16.66 50.83
CA LYS A 210 13.34 -17.12 50.38
C LYS A 210 13.26 -18.64 50.15
N SER A 211 14.39 -19.29 49.89
CA SER A 211 14.53 -20.74 49.69
C SER A 211 14.40 -21.60 50.95
N THR A 212 14.53 -21.02 52.16
CA THR A 212 14.48 -21.76 53.43
C THR A 212 13.19 -21.50 54.23
N ARG A 213 12.29 -20.66 53.70
CA ARG A 213 10.92 -20.50 54.23
C ARG A 213 10.08 -21.73 53.87
N PRO A 214 9.13 -22.16 54.71
CA PRO A 214 8.31 -23.35 54.46
C PRO A 214 7.50 -23.29 53.15
N ASP A 215 7.17 -22.09 52.66
CA ASP A 215 6.48 -21.88 51.37
C ASP A 215 7.42 -21.60 50.19
N GLY A 216 8.74 -21.53 50.44
CA GLY A 216 9.74 -21.11 49.47
C GLY A 216 10.13 -22.20 48.49
N ARG A 217 9.78 -22.03 47.20
CA ARG A 217 10.19 -22.97 46.16
C ARG A 217 11.62 -22.70 45.69
N LEU A 218 12.40 -23.77 45.50
CA LEU A 218 13.75 -23.69 44.95
C LEU A 218 13.76 -23.04 43.55
N GLU A 219 12.66 -23.21 42.81
CA GLU A 219 12.41 -22.64 41.49
C GLU A 219 12.37 -21.10 41.48
N GLU A 220 12.00 -20.48 42.61
CA GLU A 220 11.93 -19.02 42.73
C GLU A 220 13.31 -18.40 42.99
N CYS A 221 14.23 -19.15 43.58
CA CYS A 221 15.57 -18.69 43.94
C CYS A 221 16.62 -19.07 42.90
N PHE A 222 16.46 -20.23 42.25
CA PHE A 222 17.38 -20.76 41.24
C PHE A 222 16.67 -21.31 39.99
N PRO A 223 15.85 -20.51 39.28
CA PRO A 223 15.10 -20.98 38.11
C PRO A 223 16.00 -21.57 37.01
N THR A 224 17.21 -21.07 36.82
CA THR A 224 18.16 -21.58 35.81
C THR A 224 18.67 -22.99 36.16
N MET A 225 18.94 -23.26 37.43
CA MET A 225 19.43 -24.57 37.88
C MET A 225 18.34 -25.64 37.81
N VAL A 226 17.10 -25.27 38.14
CA VAL A 226 15.94 -26.18 38.03
C VAL A 226 15.67 -26.57 36.57
N ARG A 227 15.82 -25.62 35.62
CA ARG A 227 15.69 -25.91 34.19
C ARG A 227 16.80 -26.84 33.67
N LEU A 228 18.04 -26.65 34.12
CA LEU A 228 19.14 -27.54 33.75
C LEU A 228 19.02 -28.95 34.34
N ALA A 229 18.45 -29.07 35.53
CA ALA A 229 18.22 -30.36 36.20
C ALA A 229 17.07 -31.19 35.59
N GLY A 230 16.47 -30.74 34.48
CA GLY A 230 15.34 -31.41 33.86
C GLY A 230 14.05 -31.31 34.67
N GLY A 231 13.93 -30.28 35.54
CA GLY A 231 12.72 -30.00 36.30
C GLY A 231 11.49 -29.95 35.40
N PRO A 232 10.30 -30.33 35.92
CA PRO A 232 9.11 -30.53 35.12
C PRO A 232 8.90 -29.30 34.24
N LYS A 233 8.82 -29.51 32.92
CA LYS A 233 8.42 -28.48 31.97
C LYS A 233 7.12 -27.91 32.53
N GLY A 234 7.21 -26.74 33.18
CA GLY A 234 6.06 -26.05 33.72
C GLY A 234 5.01 -26.08 32.62
N SER A 235 3.86 -26.67 32.93
CA SER A 235 2.75 -26.73 31.99
C SER A 235 2.62 -25.35 31.37
N PRO A 236 2.53 -25.26 30.02
CA PRO A 236 2.36 -23.97 29.37
C PRO A 236 1.21 -23.26 30.09
N PRO A 237 1.31 -21.94 30.35
CA PRO A 237 0.23 -21.21 30.99
C PRO A 237 -1.05 -21.59 30.26
N VAL A 238 -1.98 -22.23 30.98
CA VAL A 238 -3.22 -22.79 30.44
C VAL A 238 -3.74 -21.78 29.44
N ALA A 239 -3.72 -22.16 28.16
CA ALA A 239 -4.12 -21.27 27.09
C ALA A 239 -5.49 -20.71 27.49
N PRO A 240 -5.67 -19.37 27.48
CA PRO A 240 -6.95 -18.80 27.86
C PRO A 240 -8.01 -19.46 26.99
N ASP A 241 -8.99 -20.06 27.67
CA ASP A 241 -10.07 -20.88 27.11
C ASP A 241 -10.53 -20.27 25.78
N PRO A 242 -10.51 -21.00 24.64
CA PRO A 242 -10.89 -20.44 23.34
C PRO A 242 -12.29 -19.79 23.36
N GLN A 243 -13.17 -20.25 24.25
CA GLN A 243 -14.48 -19.64 24.52
C GLN A 243 -14.41 -18.19 25.04
N HIS A 244 -13.33 -17.79 25.73
CA HIS A 244 -13.16 -16.44 26.24
C HIS A 244 -12.77 -15.44 25.13
N LYS A 245 -12.11 -15.90 24.05
CA LYS A 245 -11.83 -15.08 22.87
C LYS A 245 -13.09 -14.89 22.02
N GLU A 246 -13.89 -15.95 21.82
CA GLU A 246 -15.18 -15.85 21.11
C GLU A 246 -16.17 -14.94 21.84
N ARG A 247 -16.28 -15.03 23.18
CA ARG A 247 -17.12 -14.12 23.97
C ARG A 247 -16.69 -12.66 23.87
N ARG A 248 -15.39 -12.38 23.76
CA ARG A 248 -14.87 -11.02 23.57
C ARG A 248 -15.15 -10.46 22.17
N VAL A 249 -15.06 -11.31 21.14
CA VAL A 249 -15.41 -10.91 19.75
C VAL A 249 -16.92 -10.66 19.66
N GLN A 250 -17.75 -11.56 20.18
CA GLN A 250 -19.21 -11.38 20.21
C GLN A 250 -19.65 -10.13 20.99
N HIS A 251 -18.99 -9.82 22.12
CA HIS A 251 -19.31 -8.60 22.88
C HIS A 251 -18.92 -7.32 22.13
N ASN A 252 -17.79 -7.32 21.42
CA ASN A 252 -17.37 -6.17 20.60
C ASN A 252 -18.27 -5.97 19.38
N GLU A 253 -18.71 -7.05 18.72
CA GLU A 253 -19.66 -6.95 17.61
C GLU A 253 -21.02 -6.42 18.08
N ARG A 254 -21.54 -6.90 19.22
CA ARG A 254 -22.80 -6.41 19.81
C ARG A 254 -22.76 -4.91 20.13
N ASN A 255 -21.61 -4.40 20.57
CA ASN A 255 -21.42 -2.96 20.83
C ASN A 255 -21.26 -2.14 19.54
N LYS A 256 -20.71 -2.73 18.47
CA LYS A 256 -20.59 -2.09 17.17
C LYS A 256 -21.96 -1.89 16.51
N TRP A 257 -22.85 -2.88 16.60
CA TRP A 257 -24.24 -2.79 16.12
C TRP A 257 -25.06 -1.71 16.86
N ARG A 258 -24.90 -1.57 18.18
CA ARG A 258 -25.58 -0.50 18.94
C ARG A 258 -25.13 0.91 18.56
N ARG A 259 -23.88 1.12 18.14
CA ARG A 259 -23.41 2.42 17.65
C ARG A 259 -23.94 2.79 16.26
N CYS A 260 -24.26 1.80 15.43
CA CYS A 260 -24.84 2.06 14.11
C CYS A 260 -26.34 2.35 14.16
N GLN A 261 -27.09 1.82 15.13
CA GLN A 261 -28.52 2.11 15.28
C GLN A 261 -28.84 3.46 15.94
N GLY A 262 -27.86 4.12 16.56
CA GLY A 262 -28.02 5.45 17.18
C GLY A 262 -27.76 6.65 16.28
N ARG A 263 -27.53 6.44 14.97
CA ARG A 263 -27.32 7.51 13.96
C ARG A 263 -28.39 7.45 12.87
N GLN A 264 -29.66 7.38 13.27
CA GLN A 264 -30.73 7.90 12.41
C GLN A 264 -30.70 9.42 12.58
N GLU A 265 -30.07 10.10 11.62
CA GLU A 265 -30.24 11.55 11.48
C GLU A 265 -31.71 11.79 11.10
N PRO A 266 -32.43 12.69 11.80
CA PRO A 266 -33.78 13.06 11.41
C PRO A 266 -33.73 13.86 10.10
N ASP A 267 -34.60 13.46 9.17
CA ASP A 267 -34.90 14.16 7.93
C ASP A 267 -35.16 15.66 8.18
N GLY A 268 -34.21 16.49 7.79
CA GLY A 268 -34.33 17.94 7.73
C GLY A 268 -34.98 18.38 6.43
N CYS A 269 -36.30 18.20 6.31
CA CYS A 269 -37.15 19.02 5.45
C CYS A 269 -37.25 20.44 6.04
N ALA A 270 -36.68 21.44 5.37
CA ALA A 270 -37.12 22.84 5.41
C ALA A 270 -36.37 23.60 4.30
N ALA A 271 -37.03 23.90 3.17
CA ALA A 271 -37.67 25.18 2.92
C ALA A 271 -36.67 26.31 2.65
N LEU A 272 -36.62 26.76 1.40
CA LEU A 272 -36.37 28.16 1.04
C LEU A 272 -36.82 28.37 -0.42
N LEU A 273 -38.10 28.71 -0.52
CA LEU A 273 -38.64 29.59 -1.55
C LEU A 273 -38.29 31.02 -1.12
N GLU A 274 -37.52 31.72 -1.94
CA GLU A 274 -37.67 33.14 -2.31
C GLU A 274 -36.79 33.42 -3.54
#